data_AF-A0A267EEI6-F1
#
_entry.id   AF-A0A267EEI6-F1
#
_cell.length_a   1.000
_cell.length_b   1.000
_cell.length_c   1.000
_cell.angle_alpha   90.00
_cell.angle_beta   90.00
_cell.angle_gamma   90.00
#
_symmetry.space_group_name_H-M   'P 1'
#
loop_
_entity.id
_entity.type
_entity.pdbx_description
1 polymer ?
#
loop_
_entity_poly.entity_id
_entity_poly.type
_entity_poly.pdbx_seq_one_letter_code
_entity_poly.pdbx_strand_id
1 'polypeptide(L)'
;MTAVVSRKWSQSNPDLSVSHIGLQRSLESLNGEAGMGNSKAFDSNRSFGEQMSLTNKRSKLVYMDKIAALELQLSSLVNAVSDRAAELNSSSSRGSLGGGQSQPGSTDSMPKVDEVATCWSWIVQLSRLSQIHITYAAEYHKFFYEAREIGAQLEQEKARVFADLTSNDRRSLGSLPFECRRLSGCMRSHLSRLMLLGQRAQELSGRSGSVQPVHHRTPGRTADSTSRRAVALCSYTSPEGQRVVLDEELQVVDMSDRHVWRVEKSASNGGGQLDLPSVCLALLGPDQEALETMSRLRDTIIAVWVQILTSYKQHVGDLLRSFLEFVNMEKYTTDSDAAEASLYTFLSEVESSYMCYLSGTEAAAMARLLNQIRARRAPPSDQAVRASRERRLSNVSLSSVTSTEGFSSGGGGLSRNDSLRNSGRRTRSLKESEVIQPRALLKVLNVSVFLFQAPAV
;
A
#
# COMPACT_ATOMS: atom_id res chain seq x y z
N MET A 1 12.41 30.09 -12.00
CA MET A 1 11.76 28.90 -11.41
C MET A 1 11.95 28.77 -9.89
N THR A 2 13.04 29.30 -9.31
CA THR A 2 13.35 29.33 -7.85
C THR A 2 12.31 30.02 -6.96
N ALA A 3 11.67 31.09 -7.42
CA ALA A 3 10.66 31.82 -6.63
C ALA A 3 9.32 31.07 -6.49
N VAL A 4 9.00 30.16 -7.42
CA VAL A 4 7.75 29.37 -7.42
C VAL A 4 7.88 28.15 -6.49
N VAL A 5 9.07 27.56 -6.40
CA VAL A 5 9.37 26.44 -5.50
C VAL A 5 9.38 26.89 -4.03
N SER A 6 9.96 28.05 -3.71
CA SER A 6 9.99 28.58 -2.34
C SER A 6 8.60 28.98 -1.80
N ARG A 7 7.71 29.55 -2.64
CA ARG A 7 6.35 29.93 -2.17
C ARG A 7 5.45 28.72 -1.89
N LYS A 8 5.56 27.64 -2.67
CA LYS A 8 4.80 26.40 -2.42
C LYS A 8 5.25 25.67 -1.15
N TRP A 9 6.52 25.76 -0.80
CA TRP A 9 7.08 25.06 0.37
C TRP A 9 6.63 25.68 1.70
N SER A 10 6.59 27.01 1.80
CA SER A 10 6.19 27.73 3.01
C SER A 10 4.68 27.66 3.33
N GLN A 11 3.82 27.44 2.34
CA GLN A 11 2.37 27.38 2.55
C GLN A 11 1.85 26.00 2.99
N SER A 12 2.71 24.97 2.96
CA SER A 12 2.29 23.57 3.13
C SER A 12 2.61 22.95 4.50
N ASN A 13 3.35 23.63 5.39
CA ASN A 13 3.79 23.07 6.68
C ASN A 13 3.62 24.08 7.83
N PRO A 14 2.52 24.03 8.61
CA PRO A 14 2.31 24.95 9.71
C PRO A 14 2.89 24.50 11.07
N ASP A 15 3.60 23.38 11.18
CA ASP A 15 4.06 22.88 12.49
C ASP A 15 5.59 23.04 12.71
N LEU A 16 5.94 23.99 13.58
CA LEU A 16 7.25 24.18 14.20
C LEU A 16 7.71 22.99 15.09
N SER A 17 6.98 21.87 15.11
CA SER A 17 7.20 20.71 15.99
C SER A 17 8.16 19.65 15.44
N VAL A 18 8.82 19.90 14.30
CA VAL A 18 9.73 18.94 13.63
C VAL A 18 11.21 19.27 13.86
N SER A 19 11.53 20.25 14.74
CA SER A 19 12.92 20.56 15.10
C SER A 19 13.58 19.40 15.83
N HIS A 20 14.91 19.30 15.72
CA HIS A 20 15.67 18.24 16.40
C HIS A 20 15.42 18.24 17.91
N ILE A 21 15.42 19.43 18.53
CA ILE A 21 15.12 19.59 19.96
C ILE A 21 13.68 19.16 20.29
N GLY A 22 12.71 19.49 19.45
CA GLY A 22 11.31 19.08 19.64
C GLY A 22 11.12 17.57 19.55
N LEU A 23 11.79 16.91 18.62
CA LEU A 23 11.75 15.46 18.45
C LEU A 23 12.48 14.73 19.58
N GLN A 24 13.62 15.23 20.05
CA GLN A 24 14.33 14.68 21.21
C GLN A 24 13.48 14.74 22.48
N ARG A 25 12.84 15.88 22.76
CA ARG A 25 11.90 16.00 23.90
C ARG A 25 10.72 15.03 23.78
N SER A 26 10.21 14.82 22.57
CA SER A 26 9.14 13.85 22.31
C SER A 26 9.60 12.40 22.55
N LEU A 27 10.85 12.08 22.19
CA LEU A 27 11.47 10.78 22.46
C LEU A 27 11.70 10.56 23.96
N GLU A 28 12.19 11.58 24.66
CA GLU A 28 12.38 11.57 26.11
C GLU A 28 11.07 11.40 26.86
N SER A 29 9.99 12.07 26.43
CA SER A 29 8.65 11.89 26.98
C SER A 29 8.16 10.45 26.85
N LEU A 30 8.35 9.81 25.68
CA LEU A 30 7.99 8.39 25.50
C LEU A 30 8.86 7.44 26.35
N ASN A 31 10.13 7.78 26.59
CA ASN A 31 10.99 7.02 27.50
C ASN A 31 10.59 7.21 28.97
N GLY A 32 10.19 8.43 29.35
CA GLY A 32 9.67 8.76 30.68
C GLY A 32 8.36 8.04 31.00
N GLU A 33 7.43 7.94 30.04
CA GLU A 33 6.20 7.15 30.17
C GLU A 33 6.45 5.64 30.33
N ALA A 34 7.61 5.13 29.88
CA ALA A 34 8.05 3.76 30.13
C ALA A 34 8.80 3.63 31.49
N GLY A 35 9.46 4.70 31.95
CA GLY A 35 10.24 4.71 33.20
C GLY A 35 9.45 5.06 34.47
N MET A 36 8.30 5.75 34.36
CA MET A 36 7.45 6.11 35.51
C MET A 36 6.60 4.95 36.05
N GLY A 37 6.69 3.76 35.45
CA GLY A 37 6.08 2.52 35.95
C GLY A 37 6.83 1.85 37.11
N ASN A 38 7.94 2.43 37.60
CA ASN A 38 8.79 1.81 38.61
C ASN A 38 8.59 2.31 40.06
N SER A 39 7.46 2.96 40.39
CA SER A 39 7.16 3.25 41.80
C SER A 39 5.78 2.89 42.32
N LYS A 40 4.84 2.42 41.49
CA LYS A 40 3.64 1.73 41.97
C LYS A 40 3.19 0.70 40.93
N ALA A 41 3.32 -0.57 41.27
CA ALA A 41 2.87 -1.75 40.53
C ALA A 41 3.34 -1.83 39.07
N PHE A 42 4.16 -2.83 38.77
CA PHE A 42 4.42 -3.28 37.40
C PHE A 42 3.07 -3.61 36.76
N ASP A 43 2.57 -2.71 35.91
CA ASP A 43 1.26 -2.84 35.26
C ASP A 43 1.42 -3.88 34.14
N SER A 44 1.35 -5.16 34.52
CA SER A 44 1.39 -6.35 33.65
C SER A 44 0.22 -6.43 32.65
N ASN A 45 -0.55 -5.34 32.48
CA ASN A 45 -1.82 -5.31 31.78
C ASN A 45 -1.83 -4.43 30.53
N ARG A 46 -0.70 -3.85 30.09
CA ARG A 46 -0.65 -3.20 28.77
C ARG A 46 -0.85 -4.27 27.70
N SER A 47 -1.89 -4.09 26.88
CA SER A 47 -2.17 -5.06 25.81
C SER A 47 -1.00 -5.11 24.84
N PHE A 48 -0.71 -6.28 24.28
CA PHE A 48 0.33 -6.45 23.26
C PHE A 48 0.18 -5.44 22.10
N GLY A 49 -1.06 -5.07 21.76
CA GLY A 49 -1.38 -4.05 20.77
C GLY A 49 -0.90 -2.64 21.14
N GLU A 50 -0.99 -2.24 22.41
CA GLU A 50 -0.51 -0.94 22.90
C GLU A 50 1.02 -0.86 22.89
N GLN A 51 1.70 -1.92 23.31
CA GLN A 51 3.16 -1.99 23.28
C GLN A 51 3.70 -1.92 21.84
N MET A 52 3.06 -2.62 20.90
CA MET A 52 3.44 -2.59 19.49
C MET A 52 3.16 -1.22 18.84
N SER A 53 2.07 -0.54 19.24
CA SER A 53 1.76 0.84 18.83
C SER A 53 2.81 1.85 19.31
N LEU A 54 3.21 1.77 20.58
CA LEU A 54 4.26 2.64 21.16
C LEU A 54 5.62 2.40 20.50
N THR A 55 5.98 1.15 20.24
CA THR A 55 7.23 0.80 19.56
C THR A 55 7.25 1.34 18.13
N ASN A 56 6.14 1.24 17.40
CA ASN A 56 6.00 1.85 16.08
C ASN A 56 6.10 3.37 16.12
N LYS A 57 5.48 4.03 17.11
CA LYS A 57 5.58 5.48 17.30
C LYS A 57 7.03 5.91 17.56
N ARG A 58 7.75 5.19 18.42
CA ARG A 58 9.17 5.43 18.71
C ARG A 58 10.04 5.29 17.47
N SER A 59 9.89 4.20 16.72
CA SER A 59 10.67 3.96 15.49
C SER A 59 10.48 5.08 14.46
N LYS A 60 9.27 5.63 14.32
CA LYS A 60 8.99 6.79 13.45
C LYS A 60 9.74 8.03 13.92
N LEU A 61 9.71 8.33 15.23
CA LEU A 61 10.40 9.50 15.79
C LEU A 61 11.92 9.39 15.63
N VAL A 62 12.51 8.22 15.92
CA VAL A 62 13.94 7.99 15.71
C VAL A 62 14.34 8.17 14.24
N TYR A 63 13.47 7.78 13.31
CA TYR A 63 13.71 8.01 11.89
C TYR A 63 13.70 9.50 11.53
N MET A 64 12.71 10.25 12.02
CA MET A 64 12.60 11.70 11.78
C MET A 64 13.76 12.48 12.40
N ASP A 65 14.21 12.07 13.57
CA ASP A 65 15.34 12.68 14.29
C ASP A 65 16.64 12.64 13.45
N LYS A 66 16.87 11.57 12.68
CA LYS A 66 18.02 11.49 11.75
C LYS A 66 18.03 12.60 10.69
N ILE A 67 16.85 13.03 10.25
CA ILE A 67 16.71 14.14 9.29
C ILE A 67 16.87 15.46 10.03
N ALA A 68 16.20 15.60 11.18
CA ALA A 68 16.25 16.81 11.99
C ALA A 68 17.67 17.10 12.52
N ALA A 69 18.48 16.09 12.79
CA ALA A 69 19.87 16.25 13.22
C ALA A 69 20.75 17.02 12.22
N LEU A 70 20.35 17.10 10.94
CA LEU A 70 21.02 17.97 9.95
C LEU A 70 20.93 19.47 10.32
N GLU A 71 19.93 19.87 11.12
CA GLU A 71 19.80 21.20 11.71
C GLU A 71 21.06 21.61 12.47
N LEU A 72 21.67 20.67 13.21
CA LEU A 72 22.90 20.92 13.97
C LEU A 72 24.09 21.23 13.05
N GLN A 73 24.21 20.52 11.93
CA GLN A 73 25.28 20.74 10.96
C GLN A 73 25.13 22.09 10.27
N LEU A 74 23.90 22.45 9.88
CA LEU A 74 23.61 23.76 9.29
C LEU A 74 23.88 24.89 10.28
N SER A 75 23.46 24.74 11.53
CA SER A 75 23.69 25.74 12.58
C SER A 75 25.19 25.93 12.85
N SER A 76 25.95 24.83 12.91
CA SER A 76 27.41 24.88 13.07
C SER A 76 28.10 25.63 11.93
N LEU A 77 27.68 25.37 10.67
CA LEU A 77 28.21 26.08 9.50
C LEU A 77 27.93 27.59 9.58
N VAL A 78 26.71 28.00 9.95
CA VAL A 78 26.34 29.42 10.08
C VAL A 78 27.15 30.11 11.18
N ASN A 79 27.35 29.45 12.32
CA ASN A 79 28.19 29.97 13.40
C ASN A 79 29.65 30.12 12.93
N ALA A 80 30.21 29.11 12.26
CA ALA A 80 31.59 29.17 11.75
C ALA A 80 31.80 30.31 10.75
N VAL A 81 30.82 30.59 9.88
CA VAL A 81 30.87 31.75 8.95
C VAL A 81 30.88 33.07 9.73
N SER A 82 30.06 33.17 10.78
CA SER A 82 29.93 34.38 11.60
C SER A 82 31.18 34.63 12.45
N ASP A 83 31.70 33.58 13.09
CA ASP A 83 32.92 33.61 13.89
C ASP A 83 34.11 34.01 13.01
N ARG A 84 34.23 33.40 11.82
CA ARG A 84 35.32 33.73 10.90
C ARG A 84 35.27 35.18 10.43
N ALA A 85 34.08 35.74 10.19
CA ALA A 85 33.93 37.15 9.85
C ALA A 85 34.41 38.07 11.00
N ALA A 86 34.09 37.73 12.26
CA ALA A 86 34.51 38.48 13.43
C ALA A 86 36.04 38.37 13.70
N GLU A 87 36.62 37.18 13.51
CA GLU A 87 38.05 36.94 13.61
C GLU A 87 38.86 37.78 12.61
N LEU A 88 38.42 37.84 11.35
CA LEU A 88 39.09 38.62 10.30
C LEU A 88 39.05 40.14 10.59
N ASN A 89 38.01 40.61 11.27
CA ASN A 89 37.90 42.01 11.69
C ASN A 89 38.81 42.33 12.90
N SER A 90 38.88 41.42 13.88
CA SER A 90 39.70 41.59 15.10
C SER A 90 41.21 41.39 14.87
N SER A 91 41.59 40.58 13.88
CA SER A 91 43.00 40.42 13.47
C SER A 91 43.54 41.65 12.72
N SER A 92 42.69 42.37 11.98
CA SER A 92 43.06 43.66 11.36
C SER A 92 43.37 44.76 12.39
N SER A 93 42.76 44.72 13.60
CA SER A 93 43.03 45.72 14.64
C SER A 93 44.29 45.43 15.48
N ARG A 94 44.83 44.21 15.44
CA ARG A 94 46.04 43.83 16.19
C ARG A 94 47.35 44.12 15.46
N GLY A 95 47.31 44.42 14.16
CA GLY A 95 48.48 44.82 13.37
C GLY A 95 48.96 46.26 13.59
N SER A 96 48.23 47.09 14.35
CA SER A 96 48.50 48.54 14.47
C SER A 96 49.03 48.99 15.85
N LEU A 97 49.28 48.09 16.81
CA LEU A 97 49.68 48.46 18.18
C LEU A 97 51.04 47.91 18.66
N GLY A 98 51.88 47.40 17.75
CA GLY A 98 53.27 47.02 18.06
C GLY A 98 54.26 47.86 17.27
N GLY A 99 54.70 48.99 17.84
CA GLY A 99 55.71 49.85 17.23
C GLY A 99 57.08 49.18 17.09
N GLY A 100 57.71 49.35 15.93
CA GLY A 100 59.12 49.03 15.72
C GLY A 100 59.49 48.75 14.26
N GLN A 101 59.89 49.80 13.54
CA GLN A 101 60.51 49.82 12.20
C GLN A 101 59.60 49.57 10.99
N SER A 102 59.13 50.70 10.44
CA SER A 102 58.66 50.85 9.07
C SER A 102 59.76 50.55 8.05
N GLN A 103 59.67 49.40 7.37
CA GLN A 103 60.25 49.17 6.05
C GLN A 103 59.39 49.91 5.02
N PRO A 104 59.95 50.84 4.21
CA PRO A 104 59.22 51.45 3.11
C PRO A 104 59.08 50.43 1.98
N GLY A 105 57.89 49.81 1.90
CA GLY A 105 57.55 48.86 0.83
C GLY A 105 56.49 47.80 1.15
N SER A 106 56.03 47.68 2.41
CA SER A 106 55.14 46.58 2.83
C SER A 106 53.64 46.89 2.88
N THR A 107 53.21 48.08 2.44
CA THR A 107 51.78 48.46 2.40
C THR A 107 50.98 47.76 1.29
N ASP A 108 51.60 46.84 0.54
CA ASP A 108 51.11 46.36 -0.76
C ASP A 108 50.50 44.94 -0.73
N SER A 109 49.91 44.51 0.39
CA SER A 109 49.43 43.13 0.53
C SER A 109 48.04 42.95 1.15
N MET A 110 47.34 44.01 1.52
CA MET A 110 45.93 43.86 1.89
C MET A 110 45.08 43.67 0.62
N PRO A 111 44.20 42.66 0.59
CA PRO A 111 43.31 42.45 -0.54
C PRO A 111 42.41 43.67 -0.73
N LYS A 112 42.11 43.99 -1.98
CA LYS A 112 41.21 45.11 -2.31
C LYS A 112 39.82 44.82 -1.75
N VAL A 113 39.06 45.87 -1.43
CA VAL A 113 37.67 45.74 -0.96
C VAL A 113 36.84 44.89 -1.92
N ASP A 114 37.05 45.05 -3.23
CA ASP A 114 36.35 44.29 -4.27
C ASP A 114 36.72 42.79 -4.26
N GLU A 115 37.96 42.44 -3.93
CA GLU A 115 38.42 41.05 -3.81
C GLU A 115 37.75 40.38 -2.59
N VAL A 116 37.71 41.10 -1.46
CA VAL A 116 37.00 40.65 -0.25
C VAL A 116 35.50 40.49 -0.54
N ALA A 117 34.88 41.47 -1.21
CA ALA A 117 33.48 41.41 -1.61
C ALA A 117 33.20 40.23 -2.57
N THR A 118 34.13 39.93 -3.48
CA THR A 118 34.04 38.78 -4.40
C THR A 118 34.06 37.45 -3.63
N CYS A 119 34.95 37.30 -2.64
CA CYS A 119 34.98 36.12 -1.77
C CYS A 119 33.66 35.92 -1.02
N TRP A 120 33.10 36.99 -0.44
CA TRP A 120 31.81 36.91 0.26
C TRP A 120 30.64 36.62 -0.69
N SER A 121 30.64 37.23 -1.88
CA SER A 121 29.66 36.93 -2.92
C SER A 121 29.71 35.45 -3.31
N TRP A 122 30.90 34.86 -3.37
CA TRP A 122 31.05 33.43 -3.63
C TRP A 122 30.48 32.56 -2.49
N ILE A 123 30.72 32.90 -1.22
CA ILE A 123 30.10 32.19 -0.08
C ILE A 123 28.56 32.26 -0.14
N VAL A 124 28.00 33.42 -0.48
CA VAL A 124 26.55 33.59 -0.69
C VAL A 124 26.04 32.75 -1.86
N GLN A 125 26.83 32.64 -2.93
CA GLN A 125 26.48 31.78 -4.07
C GLN A 125 26.48 30.30 -3.66
N LEU A 126 27.48 29.85 -2.90
CA LEU A 126 27.55 28.49 -2.38
C LEU A 126 26.34 28.14 -1.51
N SER A 127 25.89 29.05 -0.63
CA SER A 127 24.72 28.79 0.21
C SER A 127 23.43 28.62 -0.60
N ARG A 128 23.25 29.39 -1.69
CA ARG A 128 22.14 29.23 -2.64
C ARG A 128 22.19 27.88 -3.35
N LEU A 129 23.38 27.47 -3.80
CA LEU A 129 23.56 26.16 -4.43
C LEU A 129 23.28 25.02 -3.44
N SER A 130 23.71 25.16 -2.18
CA SER A 130 23.41 24.19 -1.13
C SER A 130 21.89 24.03 -0.92
N GLN A 131 21.12 25.12 -0.97
CA GLN A 131 19.66 25.05 -0.86
C GLN A 131 19.02 24.20 -1.98
N ILE A 132 19.53 24.33 -3.22
CA ILE A 132 19.08 23.52 -4.35
C ILE A 132 19.38 22.04 -4.11
N HIS A 133 20.61 21.70 -3.70
CA HIS A 133 21.00 20.32 -3.41
C HIS A 133 20.23 19.70 -2.24
N ILE A 134 19.92 20.48 -1.19
CA ILE A 134 19.05 20.04 -0.10
C ILE A 134 17.65 19.71 -0.61
N THR A 135 17.12 20.51 -1.54
CA THR A 135 15.82 20.26 -2.17
C THR A 135 15.83 18.94 -2.95
N TYR A 136 16.85 18.71 -3.78
CA TYR A 136 17.01 17.45 -4.50
C TYR A 136 17.17 16.25 -3.56
N ALA A 137 17.95 16.38 -2.49
CA ALA A 137 18.11 15.33 -1.49
C ALA A 137 16.79 14.99 -0.78
N ALA A 138 16.00 16.02 -0.45
CA ALA A 138 14.69 15.84 0.17
C ALA A 138 13.70 15.14 -0.77
N GLU A 139 13.65 15.54 -2.06
CA GLU A 139 12.79 14.92 -3.07
C GLU A 139 13.18 13.46 -3.33
N TYR A 140 14.48 13.19 -3.50
CA TYR A 140 15.03 11.83 -3.64
C TYR A 140 14.64 10.96 -2.44
N HIS A 141 14.94 11.41 -1.22
CA HIS A 141 14.64 10.66 -0.02
C HIS A 141 13.13 10.41 0.18
N LYS A 142 12.31 11.44 -0.02
CA LYS A 142 10.84 11.34 0.08
C LYS A 142 10.29 10.32 -0.91
N PHE A 143 10.78 10.32 -2.15
CA PHE A 143 10.35 9.38 -3.18
C PHE A 143 10.59 7.92 -2.76
N PHE A 144 11.82 7.57 -2.37
CA PHE A 144 12.15 6.20 -1.97
C PHE A 144 11.45 5.78 -0.68
N TYR A 145 11.26 6.72 0.26
CA TYR A 145 10.48 6.46 1.47
C TYR A 145 9.03 6.12 1.14
N GLU A 146 8.39 6.91 0.28
CA GLU A 146 7.01 6.73 -0.14
C GLU A 146 6.81 5.39 -0.88
N ALA A 147 7.73 5.03 -1.78
CA ALA A 147 7.71 3.73 -2.47
C ALA A 147 7.77 2.56 -1.47
N ARG A 148 8.69 2.62 -0.50
CA ARG A 148 8.81 1.62 0.56
C ARG A 148 7.58 1.56 1.44
N GLU A 149 7.01 2.71 1.79
CA GLU A 149 5.81 2.80 2.60
C GLU A 149 4.61 2.13 1.89
N ILE A 150 4.40 2.43 0.60
CA ILE A 150 3.35 1.80 -0.20
C ILE A 150 3.53 0.28 -0.23
N GLY A 151 4.75 -0.19 -0.49
CA GLY A 151 5.07 -1.63 -0.48
C GLY A 151 4.79 -2.30 0.87
N ALA A 152 5.17 -1.66 1.99
CA ALA A 152 4.91 -2.19 3.32
C ALA A 152 3.40 -2.21 3.65
N GLN A 153 2.67 -1.17 3.26
CA GLN A 153 1.21 -1.12 3.43
C GLN A 153 0.52 -2.19 2.59
N LEU A 154 0.97 -2.43 1.36
CA LEU A 154 0.44 -3.48 0.49
C LEU A 154 0.57 -4.87 1.12
N GLU A 155 1.75 -5.21 1.65
CA GLU A 155 1.96 -6.48 2.35
C GLU A 155 1.13 -6.60 3.63
N GLN A 156 0.96 -5.49 4.36
CA GLN A 156 0.08 -5.47 5.53
C GLN A 156 -1.38 -5.75 5.16
N GLU A 157 -1.89 -5.13 4.09
CA GLU A 157 -3.27 -5.39 3.64
C GLU A 157 -3.44 -6.81 3.11
N LYS A 158 -2.44 -7.34 2.40
CA LYS A 158 -2.40 -8.76 2.00
C LYS A 158 -2.51 -9.68 3.22
N ALA A 159 -1.72 -9.45 4.26
CA ALA A 159 -1.77 -10.24 5.48
C ALA A 159 -3.15 -10.17 6.17
N ARG A 160 -3.78 -8.99 6.21
CA ARG A 160 -5.14 -8.81 6.74
C ARG A 160 -6.19 -9.58 5.95
N VAL A 161 -6.13 -9.50 4.62
CA VAL A 161 -7.02 -10.29 3.74
C VAL A 161 -6.91 -11.77 4.05
N PHE A 162 -5.69 -12.31 4.14
CA PHE A 162 -5.50 -13.74 4.42
C PHE A 162 -5.94 -14.13 5.83
N ALA A 163 -5.76 -13.27 6.83
CA ALA A 163 -6.27 -13.49 8.18
C ALA A 163 -7.81 -13.59 8.19
N ASP A 164 -8.49 -12.65 7.52
CA ASP A 164 -9.95 -12.61 7.40
C ASP A 164 -10.52 -13.81 6.61
N LEU A 165 -9.77 -14.32 5.64
CA LEU A 165 -10.14 -15.53 4.89
C LEU A 165 -9.94 -16.82 5.72
N THR A 166 -9.00 -16.81 6.68
CA THR A 166 -8.64 -17.99 7.48
C THR A 166 -9.47 -18.12 8.76
N SER A 167 -10.11 -17.04 9.23
CA SER A 167 -10.87 -16.98 10.49
C SER A 167 -12.19 -17.78 10.51
N ASN A 168 -12.33 -18.83 9.70
CA ASN A 168 -13.62 -19.39 9.32
C ASN A 168 -14.16 -20.44 10.32
N ASP A 169 -15.36 -20.19 10.86
CA ASP A 169 -16.12 -21.14 11.69
C ASP A 169 -17.20 -21.83 10.82
N ARG A 170 -16.74 -22.72 9.93
CA ARG A 170 -17.60 -23.42 8.94
C ARG A 170 -18.28 -24.62 9.56
N ARG A 171 -19.43 -24.43 10.25
CA ARG A 171 -20.16 -25.60 10.81
C ARG A 171 -21.68 -25.66 10.61
N SER A 172 -22.36 -24.67 10.02
CA SER A 172 -23.79 -24.82 9.70
C SER A 172 -24.34 -23.86 8.62
N LEU A 173 -25.45 -24.21 7.96
CA LEU A 173 -26.19 -23.29 7.06
C LEU A 173 -26.69 -22.03 7.79
N GLY A 174 -26.86 -22.06 9.12
CA GLY A 174 -27.26 -20.89 9.90
C GLY A 174 -26.19 -19.79 9.93
N SER A 175 -24.90 -20.15 9.90
CA SER A 175 -23.80 -19.18 9.86
C SER A 175 -23.48 -18.72 8.44
N LEU A 176 -23.83 -19.47 7.40
CA LEU A 176 -23.39 -19.20 6.03
C LEU A 176 -23.87 -17.85 5.43
N PRO A 177 -25.13 -17.39 5.63
CA PRO A 177 -25.54 -16.06 5.18
C PRO A 177 -24.79 -14.94 5.92
N PHE A 178 -24.49 -15.13 7.20
CA PHE A 178 -23.67 -14.20 7.99
C PHE A 178 -22.23 -14.15 7.47
N GLU A 179 -21.63 -15.31 7.20
CA GLU A 179 -20.30 -15.43 6.57
C GLU A 179 -20.25 -14.71 5.22
N CYS A 180 -21.25 -14.91 4.36
CA CYS A 180 -21.32 -14.23 3.06
C CYS A 180 -21.40 -12.72 3.20
N ARG A 181 -22.18 -12.22 4.18
CA ARG A 181 -22.29 -10.79 4.49
C ARG A 181 -20.97 -10.24 5.02
N ARG A 182 -20.34 -10.93 5.99
CA ARG A 182 -19.05 -10.53 6.57
C ARG A 182 -18.00 -10.43 5.48
N LEU A 183 -17.85 -11.48 4.67
CA LEU A 183 -16.88 -11.55 3.59
C LEU A 183 -17.10 -10.44 2.55
N SER A 184 -18.36 -10.16 2.19
CA SER A 184 -18.69 -9.05 1.30
C SER A 184 -18.22 -7.70 1.85
N GLY A 185 -18.39 -7.48 3.15
CA GLY A 185 -17.91 -6.28 3.84
C GLY A 185 -16.39 -6.17 3.85
N CYS A 186 -15.70 -7.23 4.30
CA CYS A 186 -14.24 -7.31 4.31
C CYS A 186 -13.67 -7.06 2.91
N MET A 187 -14.21 -7.75 1.90
CA MET A 187 -13.75 -7.64 0.51
C MET A 187 -13.87 -6.20 -0.03
N ARG A 188 -15.00 -5.51 0.20
CA ARG A 188 -15.16 -4.10 -0.19
C ARG A 188 -14.13 -3.19 0.49
N SER A 189 -13.90 -3.40 1.78
CA SER A 189 -12.92 -2.63 2.56
C SER A 189 -11.50 -2.82 2.02
N HIS A 190 -11.08 -4.08 1.86
CA HIS A 190 -9.76 -4.43 1.35
C HIS A 190 -9.52 -3.91 -0.07
N LEU A 191 -10.51 -4.02 -0.96
CA LEU A 191 -10.38 -3.54 -2.33
C LEU A 191 -10.28 -2.02 -2.41
N SER A 192 -11.08 -1.30 -1.64
CA SER A 192 -11.01 0.17 -1.58
C SER A 192 -9.61 0.62 -1.15
N ARG A 193 -9.04 -0.10 -0.18
CA ARG A 193 -7.68 0.15 0.31
C ARG A 193 -6.60 -0.18 -0.72
N LEU A 194 -6.73 -1.29 -1.45
CA LEU A 194 -5.83 -1.65 -2.56
C LEU A 194 -5.89 -0.62 -3.70
N MET A 195 -7.08 -0.15 -4.06
CA MET A 195 -7.25 0.91 -5.06
C MET A 195 -6.56 2.20 -4.65
N LEU A 196 -6.69 2.62 -3.39
CA LEU A 196 -5.99 3.79 -2.86
C LEU A 196 -4.46 3.62 -2.94
N LEU A 197 -3.94 2.43 -2.60
CA LEU A 197 -2.50 2.15 -2.72
C LEU A 197 -2.03 2.17 -4.18
N GLY A 198 -2.82 1.63 -5.10
CA GLY A 198 -2.56 1.67 -6.54
C GLY A 198 -2.52 3.11 -7.08
N GLN A 199 -3.49 3.94 -6.71
CA GLN A 199 -3.52 5.36 -7.11
C GLN A 199 -2.28 6.11 -6.59
N ARG A 200 -1.92 5.92 -5.32
CA ARG A 200 -0.69 6.52 -4.75
C ARG A 200 0.57 6.07 -5.50
N ALA A 201 0.64 4.80 -5.88
CA ALA A 201 1.77 4.29 -6.67
C ALA A 201 1.81 4.90 -8.08
N GLN A 202 0.65 5.14 -8.71
CA GLN A 202 0.56 5.80 -10.02
C GLN A 202 1.03 7.26 -9.94
N GLU A 203 0.57 8.01 -8.94
CA GLU A 203 1.03 9.38 -8.68
C GLU A 203 2.54 9.45 -8.44
N LEU A 204 3.09 8.49 -7.68
CA LEU A 204 4.52 8.36 -7.44
C LEU A 204 5.28 7.99 -8.71
N SER A 205 4.71 7.16 -9.59
CA SER A 205 5.30 6.80 -10.88
C SER A 205 5.49 8.04 -11.76
N GLY A 206 4.51 8.94 -11.81
CA GLY A 206 4.64 10.22 -12.52
C GLY A 206 5.80 11.09 -12.02
N ARG A 207 6.18 10.97 -10.74
CA ARG A 207 7.30 11.70 -10.13
C ARG A 207 8.66 11.02 -10.33
N SER A 208 8.71 9.74 -10.69
CA SER A 208 9.98 9.00 -10.85
C SER A 208 10.90 9.61 -11.92
N GLY A 209 10.30 10.15 -12.99
CA GLY A 209 11.03 10.80 -14.09
C GLY A 209 11.73 12.12 -13.72
N SER A 210 11.40 12.72 -12.58
CA SER A 210 12.02 13.97 -12.11
C SER A 210 13.01 13.77 -10.97
N VAL A 211 13.15 12.54 -10.45
CA VAL A 211 14.03 12.26 -9.31
C VAL A 211 15.49 12.43 -9.73
N GLN A 212 16.20 13.34 -9.07
CA GLN A 212 17.61 13.59 -9.30
C GLN A 212 18.46 12.46 -8.71
N PRO A 213 19.56 12.05 -9.38
CA PRO A 213 20.35 10.92 -8.93
C PRO A 213 21.39 11.33 -7.88
N VAL A 214 20.91 11.75 -6.71
CA VAL A 214 21.69 12.31 -5.60
C VAL A 214 22.78 11.34 -5.11
N HIS A 215 22.51 10.04 -5.19
CA HIS A 215 23.42 9.02 -4.69
C HIS A 215 24.76 8.94 -5.44
N HIS A 216 24.79 9.33 -6.71
CA HIS A 216 26.03 9.42 -7.50
C HIS A 216 27.00 10.50 -6.99
N ARG A 217 26.52 11.46 -6.18
CA ARG A 217 27.37 12.47 -5.54
C ARG A 217 28.17 11.92 -4.36
N THR A 218 27.92 10.67 -3.95
CA THR A 218 28.58 10.06 -2.79
C THR A 218 29.72 9.15 -3.25
N PRO A 219 31.00 9.53 -3.03
CA PRO A 219 32.13 8.69 -3.41
C PRO A 219 32.06 7.33 -2.69
N GLY A 220 32.37 6.25 -3.44
CA GLY A 220 32.35 4.87 -2.94
C GLY A 220 30.98 4.17 -3.00
N ARG A 221 29.89 4.87 -3.32
CA ARG A 221 28.55 4.25 -3.46
C ARG A 221 28.27 3.72 -4.86
N THR A 222 29.01 4.19 -5.86
CA THR A 222 28.89 3.74 -7.26
C THR A 222 30.27 3.39 -7.78
N ALA A 223 30.42 2.15 -8.26
CA ALA A 223 31.68 1.60 -8.78
C ALA A 223 32.09 2.19 -10.15
N ASP A 224 31.27 3.06 -10.72
CA ASP A 224 31.37 3.44 -12.12
C ASP A 224 32.04 4.79 -12.32
N SER A 225 33.20 4.74 -12.98
CA SER A 225 33.82 5.85 -13.74
C SER A 225 33.03 6.16 -15.03
N THR A 226 31.69 6.05 -14.99
CA THR A 226 30.87 6.34 -16.15
C THR A 226 30.68 7.84 -16.27
N SER A 227 30.94 8.33 -17.47
CA SER A 227 30.72 9.72 -17.78
C SER A 227 29.23 10.06 -17.69
N ARG A 228 28.89 11.18 -17.05
CA ARG A 228 27.50 11.57 -16.77
C ARG A 228 27.22 12.97 -17.24
N ARG A 229 26.00 13.19 -17.74
CA ARG A 229 25.55 14.54 -18.07
C ARG A 229 25.23 15.32 -16.81
N ALA A 230 25.56 16.59 -16.80
CA ALA A 230 25.27 17.53 -15.74
C ALA A 230 24.87 18.89 -16.32
N VAL A 231 24.27 19.73 -15.50
CA VAL A 231 23.97 21.13 -15.82
C VAL A 231 24.59 22.04 -14.79
N ALA A 232 25.14 23.17 -15.25
CA ALA A 232 25.68 24.21 -14.38
C ALA A 232 24.55 24.96 -13.67
N LEU A 233 24.56 24.95 -12.34
CA LEU A 233 23.63 25.66 -11.47
C LEU A 233 23.99 27.14 -11.27
N CYS A 234 25.18 27.54 -11.74
CA CYS A 234 25.62 28.94 -11.73
C CYS A 234 26.72 29.18 -12.75
N SER A 235 26.91 30.44 -13.12
CA SER A 235 28.08 30.86 -13.89
C SER A 235 29.33 30.81 -13.01
N TYR A 236 30.41 30.22 -13.53
CA TYR A 236 31.70 30.12 -12.85
C TYR A 236 32.84 30.39 -13.83
N THR A 237 33.85 31.12 -13.39
CA THR A 237 35.09 31.34 -14.16
C THR A 237 36.24 30.71 -13.41
N SER A 238 36.97 29.80 -14.07
CA SER A 238 38.13 29.13 -13.50
C SER A 238 39.31 30.08 -13.35
N PRO A 239 40.28 29.76 -12.48
CA PRO A 239 41.52 30.52 -12.37
C PRO A 239 42.29 30.62 -13.71
N GLU A 240 42.17 29.61 -14.57
CA GLU A 240 42.77 29.59 -15.92
C GLU A 240 41.97 30.40 -16.96
N GLY A 241 40.88 31.07 -16.55
CA GLY A 241 40.07 31.95 -17.40
C GLY A 241 38.97 31.24 -18.20
N GLN A 242 38.78 29.93 -18.02
CA GLN A 242 37.68 29.20 -18.66
C GLN A 242 36.36 29.51 -17.96
N ARG A 243 35.29 29.78 -18.73
CA ARG A 243 33.99 30.17 -18.17
C ARG A 243 32.91 29.14 -18.48
N VAL A 244 32.13 28.81 -17.46
CA VAL A 244 30.87 28.06 -17.55
C VAL A 244 29.73 29.01 -17.27
N VAL A 245 28.64 28.89 -18.04
CA VAL A 245 27.45 29.73 -17.88
C VAL A 245 26.35 28.93 -17.17
N LEU A 246 25.50 29.61 -16.41
CA LEU A 246 24.27 29.04 -15.86
C LEU A 246 23.48 28.27 -16.95
N ASP A 247 22.95 27.11 -16.59
CA ASP A 247 22.18 26.20 -17.43
C ASP A 247 22.98 25.57 -18.59
N GLU A 248 24.31 25.71 -18.62
CA GLU A 248 25.17 25.02 -19.58
C GLU A 248 25.21 23.52 -19.28
N GLU A 249 24.90 22.68 -20.28
CA GLU A 249 25.07 21.23 -20.19
C GLU A 249 26.54 20.83 -20.34
N LEU A 250 26.98 19.95 -19.45
CA LEU A 250 28.36 19.51 -19.30
C LEU A 250 28.41 17.99 -19.16
N GLN A 251 29.56 17.42 -19.49
CA GLN A 251 29.83 16.00 -19.33
C GLN A 251 30.83 15.80 -18.19
N VAL A 252 30.39 15.23 -17.07
CA VAL A 252 31.25 14.89 -15.93
C VAL A 252 32.07 13.65 -16.30
N VAL A 253 33.39 13.78 -16.22
CA VAL A 253 34.36 12.74 -16.59
C VAL A 253 34.96 12.08 -15.35
N ASP A 254 35.17 12.85 -14.28
CA ASP A 254 35.71 12.36 -13.01
C ASP A 254 34.96 12.96 -11.80
N MET A 255 34.56 12.10 -10.87
CA MET A 255 33.88 12.43 -9.61
C MET A 255 34.61 11.84 -8.39
N SER A 256 35.89 11.50 -8.53
CA SER A 256 36.69 10.89 -7.45
C SER A 256 36.83 11.81 -6.23
N ASP A 257 36.96 13.12 -6.47
CA ASP A 257 36.93 14.14 -5.42
C ASP A 257 35.47 14.60 -5.16
N ARG A 258 35.10 14.73 -3.89
CA ARG A 258 33.75 15.14 -3.47
C ARG A 258 33.48 16.63 -3.72
N HIS A 259 34.51 17.46 -3.69
CA HIS A 259 34.44 18.91 -3.75
C HIS A 259 34.72 19.46 -5.14
N VAL A 260 35.55 18.79 -5.94
CA VAL A 260 35.97 19.22 -7.26
C VAL A 260 35.76 18.10 -8.27
N TRP A 261 35.04 18.38 -9.36
CA TRP A 261 34.76 17.41 -10.41
C TRP A 261 35.37 17.86 -11.73
N ARG A 262 35.89 16.88 -12.49
CA ARG A 262 36.37 17.14 -13.85
C ARG A 262 35.21 17.03 -14.82
N VAL A 263 34.99 18.09 -15.59
CA VAL A 263 33.96 18.13 -16.63
C VAL A 263 34.58 18.41 -17.99
N GLU A 264 33.88 18.00 -19.03
CA GLU A 264 34.16 18.30 -20.42
C GLU A 264 33.01 19.13 -20.99
N LYS A 265 33.36 20.24 -21.64
CA LYS A 265 32.43 21.07 -22.39
C LYS A 265 32.15 20.44 -23.76
N SER A 266 30.92 20.58 -24.23
CA SER A 266 30.58 20.22 -25.62
C SER A 266 31.50 20.95 -26.61
N ALA A 267 31.86 20.28 -27.71
CA ALA A 267 32.69 20.83 -28.77
C ALA A 267 32.15 22.16 -29.32
N SER A 268 30.82 22.37 -29.28
CA SER A 268 30.16 23.62 -29.68
C SER A 268 30.43 24.82 -28.75
N ASN A 269 30.84 24.57 -27.50
CA ASN A 269 31.01 25.57 -26.45
C ASN A 269 32.48 25.82 -26.08
N GLY A 270 33.39 25.59 -27.05
CA GLY A 270 34.81 25.87 -26.90
C GLY A 270 35.67 24.68 -26.45
N GLY A 271 35.12 23.46 -26.42
CA GLY A 271 35.83 22.18 -26.33
C GLY A 271 37.01 22.14 -25.36
N GLY A 272 36.81 21.66 -24.13
CA GLY A 272 37.89 21.56 -23.15
C GLY A 272 37.45 20.91 -21.85
N GLN A 273 38.43 20.34 -21.14
CA GLN A 273 38.23 19.84 -19.78
C GLN A 273 38.49 20.95 -18.78
N LEU A 274 37.67 20.99 -17.73
CA LEU A 274 37.74 21.96 -16.65
C LEU A 274 37.41 21.30 -15.32
N ASP A 275 38.12 21.67 -14.28
CA ASP A 275 37.81 21.28 -12.91
C ASP A 275 36.86 22.33 -12.28
N LEU A 276 35.70 21.88 -11.82
CA LEU A 276 34.65 22.71 -11.25
C LEU A 276 34.30 22.29 -9.82
N PRO A 277 33.95 23.23 -8.93
CA PRO A 277 33.35 22.87 -7.65
C PRO A 277 32.08 22.03 -7.89
N SER A 278 32.02 20.83 -7.31
CA SER A 278 30.95 19.85 -7.55
C SER A 278 29.55 20.40 -7.22
N VAL A 279 29.49 21.33 -6.27
CA VAL A 279 28.26 22.02 -5.82
C VAL A 279 27.67 22.91 -6.92
N CYS A 280 28.46 23.33 -7.91
CA CYS A 280 28.00 24.08 -9.08
C CYS A 280 27.26 23.21 -10.11
N LEU A 281 27.25 21.89 -9.94
CA LEU A 281 26.75 20.95 -10.94
C LEU A 281 25.56 20.15 -10.39
N ALA A 282 24.50 20.03 -11.17
CA ALA A 282 23.43 19.05 -10.96
C ALA A 282 23.50 17.96 -12.03
N LEU A 283 23.43 16.69 -11.62
CA LEU A 283 23.46 15.55 -12.54
C LEU A 283 22.13 15.47 -13.31
N LEU A 284 22.19 15.32 -14.63
CA LEU A 284 21.02 15.26 -15.50
C LEU A 284 20.47 13.84 -15.62
N GLY A 285 19.15 13.78 -15.84
CA GLY A 285 18.41 12.55 -16.09
C GLY A 285 17.67 12.02 -14.86
N PRO A 286 16.60 11.24 -15.08
CA PRO A 286 15.95 10.53 -14.00
C PRO A 286 16.92 9.51 -13.39
N ASP A 287 16.84 9.38 -12.08
CA ASP A 287 17.50 8.34 -11.34
C ASP A 287 17.02 6.96 -11.82
N GLN A 288 17.94 6.15 -12.36
CA GLN A 288 17.60 4.82 -12.91
C GLN A 288 17.06 3.89 -11.81
N GLU A 289 17.62 3.96 -10.60
CA GLU A 289 17.16 3.20 -9.44
C GLU A 289 15.71 3.59 -9.07
N ALA A 290 15.32 4.85 -9.23
CA ALA A 290 13.97 5.33 -9.02
C ALA A 290 12.98 4.75 -10.04
N LEU A 291 13.35 4.72 -11.32
CA LEU A 291 12.53 4.10 -12.39
C LEU A 291 12.35 2.60 -12.15
N GLU A 292 13.43 1.89 -11.85
CA GLU A 292 13.42 0.46 -11.55
C GLU A 292 12.60 0.14 -10.30
N THR A 293 12.71 0.97 -9.26
CA THR A 293 11.92 0.84 -8.03
C THR A 293 10.41 0.95 -8.32
N MET A 294 10.00 1.86 -9.20
CA MET A 294 8.58 1.96 -9.57
C MET A 294 8.12 0.79 -10.43
N SER A 295 8.95 0.30 -11.35
CA SER A 295 8.62 -0.90 -12.12
C SER A 295 8.40 -2.09 -11.18
N ARG A 296 9.33 -2.31 -10.25
CA ARG A 296 9.22 -3.39 -9.25
C ARG A 296 8.00 -3.23 -8.34
N LEU A 297 7.70 -2.00 -7.91
CA LEU A 297 6.53 -1.73 -7.08
C LEU A 297 5.23 -2.03 -7.83
N ARG A 298 5.12 -1.61 -9.10
CA ARG A 298 3.97 -1.90 -9.96
C ARG A 298 3.77 -3.40 -10.11
N ASP A 299 4.82 -4.14 -10.44
CA ASP A 299 4.76 -5.59 -10.64
C ASP A 299 4.35 -6.30 -9.34
N THR A 300 4.84 -5.81 -8.18
CA THR A 300 4.46 -6.30 -6.85
C THR A 300 2.97 -6.04 -6.55
N ILE A 301 2.47 -4.83 -6.84
CA ILE A 301 1.05 -4.48 -6.67
C ILE A 301 0.17 -5.43 -7.48
N ILE A 302 0.50 -5.63 -8.76
CA ILE A 302 -0.24 -6.54 -9.64
C ILE A 302 -0.22 -7.97 -9.08
N ALA A 303 0.96 -8.46 -8.69
CA ALA A 303 1.10 -9.80 -8.14
C ALA A 303 0.28 -10.02 -6.86
N VAL A 304 0.33 -9.07 -5.93
CA VAL A 304 -0.46 -9.12 -4.69
C VAL A 304 -1.96 -9.08 -4.98
N TRP A 305 -2.38 -8.22 -5.91
CA TRP A 305 -3.79 -8.11 -6.29
C TRP A 305 -4.32 -9.41 -6.93
N VAL A 306 -3.54 -10.02 -7.82
CA VAL A 306 -3.87 -11.32 -8.44
C VAL A 306 -3.96 -12.42 -7.38
N GLN A 307 -3.02 -12.47 -6.42
CA GLN A 307 -3.06 -13.42 -5.32
C GLN A 307 -4.35 -13.25 -4.50
N ILE A 308 -4.66 -12.02 -4.07
CA ILE A 308 -5.85 -11.69 -3.28
C ILE A 308 -7.14 -12.07 -4.03
N LEU A 309 -7.26 -11.69 -5.31
CA LEU A 309 -8.44 -12.02 -6.12
C LEU A 309 -8.60 -13.53 -6.30
N THR A 310 -7.50 -14.25 -6.50
CA THR A 310 -7.52 -15.72 -6.64
C THR A 310 -8.01 -16.36 -5.35
N SER A 311 -7.52 -15.93 -4.19
CA SER A 311 -7.96 -16.42 -2.89
C SER A 311 -9.42 -16.08 -2.60
N TYR A 312 -9.89 -14.89 -2.96
CA TYR A 312 -11.31 -14.56 -2.88
C TYR A 312 -12.17 -15.43 -3.78
N LYS A 313 -11.76 -15.66 -5.04
CA LYS A 313 -12.49 -16.55 -5.97
C LYS A 313 -12.66 -17.95 -5.40
N GLN A 314 -11.58 -18.52 -4.85
CA GLN A 314 -11.59 -19.84 -4.21
C GLN A 314 -12.53 -19.87 -3.00
N HIS A 315 -12.38 -18.92 -2.08
CA HIS A 315 -13.16 -18.89 -0.85
C HIS A 315 -14.66 -18.66 -1.10
N VAL A 316 -14.99 -17.74 -2.02
CA VAL A 316 -16.37 -17.52 -2.47
C VAL A 316 -16.91 -18.81 -3.09
N GLY A 317 -16.14 -19.50 -3.92
CA GLY A 317 -16.51 -20.80 -4.50
C GLY A 317 -16.85 -21.85 -3.47
N ASP A 318 -16.03 -21.98 -2.44
CA ASP A 318 -16.27 -22.93 -1.38
C ASP A 318 -17.53 -22.59 -0.60
N LEU A 319 -17.79 -21.30 -0.31
CA LEU A 319 -19.02 -20.87 0.37
C LEU A 319 -20.26 -21.14 -0.50
N LEU A 320 -20.20 -20.81 -1.79
CA LEU A 320 -21.29 -21.08 -2.74
C LEU A 320 -21.54 -22.58 -2.87
N ARG A 321 -20.50 -23.40 -2.98
CA ARG A 321 -20.62 -24.86 -3.02
C ARG A 321 -21.27 -25.41 -1.76
N SER A 322 -20.80 -25.01 -0.57
CA SER A 322 -21.41 -25.42 0.70
C SER A 322 -22.87 -24.99 0.80
N PHE A 323 -23.22 -23.78 0.35
CA PHE A 323 -24.61 -23.31 0.32
C PHE A 323 -25.47 -24.22 -0.56
N LEU A 324 -25.02 -24.48 -1.79
CA LEU A 324 -25.75 -25.29 -2.75
C LEU A 324 -25.87 -26.75 -2.29
N GLU A 325 -24.85 -27.32 -1.65
CA GLU A 325 -24.91 -28.63 -1.02
C GLU A 325 -25.99 -28.69 0.07
N PHE A 326 -26.08 -27.67 0.93
CA PHE A 326 -27.16 -27.57 1.92
C PHE A 326 -28.53 -27.46 1.26
N VAL A 327 -28.68 -26.62 0.24
CA VAL A 327 -29.95 -26.43 -0.51
C VAL A 327 -30.39 -27.71 -1.24
N ASN A 328 -29.42 -28.54 -1.68
CA ASN A 328 -29.70 -29.80 -2.36
C ASN A 328 -30.21 -30.89 -1.40
N MET A 329 -30.02 -30.77 -0.08
CA MET A 329 -30.45 -31.78 0.89
C MET A 329 -31.98 -31.86 0.98
N GLU A 330 -32.52 -33.08 1.06
CA GLU A 330 -33.96 -33.42 0.96
C GLU A 330 -34.86 -32.76 2.03
N LYS A 331 -34.26 -32.19 3.08
CA LYS A 331 -34.96 -31.56 4.21
C LYS A 331 -35.16 -30.05 4.05
N TYR A 332 -34.68 -29.44 2.96
CA TYR A 332 -34.74 -28.00 2.72
C TYR A 332 -35.75 -27.62 1.64
N THR A 333 -36.80 -26.91 2.04
CA THR A 333 -37.79 -26.28 1.14
C THR A 333 -37.67 -24.76 1.25
N THR A 334 -38.25 -24.01 0.33
CA THR A 334 -38.45 -22.56 0.49
C THR A 334 -39.72 -22.27 1.29
N ASP A 335 -39.80 -21.09 1.89
CA ASP A 335 -40.94 -20.64 2.69
C ASP A 335 -42.00 -19.89 1.87
N SER A 336 -41.62 -19.38 0.69
CA SER A 336 -42.40 -18.49 -0.16
C SER A 336 -42.02 -18.64 -1.63
N ASP A 337 -42.97 -18.38 -2.54
CA ASP A 337 -42.73 -18.28 -3.99
C ASP A 337 -41.66 -17.22 -4.32
N ALA A 338 -41.58 -16.15 -3.52
CA ALA A 338 -40.54 -15.13 -3.66
C ALA A 338 -39.13 -15.67 -3.35
N ALA A 339 -39.01 -16.53 -2.32
CA ALA A 339 -37.75 -17.18 -1.97
C ALA A 339 -37.34 -18.19 -3.06
N GLU A 340 -38.31 -18.90 -3.66
CA GLU A 340 -38.07 -19.79 -4.79
C GLU A 340 -37.58 -19.03 -6.02
N ALA A 341 -38.24 -17.93 -6.39
CA ALA A 341 -37.82 -17.07 -7.51
C ALA A 341 -36.41 -16.49 -7.30
N SER A 342 -36.12 -16.04 -6.07
CA SER A 342 -34.79 -15.55 -5.68
C SER A 342 -33.71 -16.64 -5.79
N LEU A 343 -34.04 -17.89 -5.43
CA LEU A 343 -33.14 -19.03 -5.59
C LEU A 343 -32.86 -19.34 -7.06
N TYR A 344 -33.88 -19.44 -7.92
CA TYR A 344 -33.68 -19.68 -9.35
C TYR A 344 -32.84 -18.60 -10.01
N THR A 345 -33.08 -17.33 -9.64
CA THR A 345 -32.26 -16.21 -10.11
C THR A 345 -30.81 -16.36 -9.68
N PHE A 346 -30.58 -16.71 -8.41
CA PHE A 346 -29.24 -16.97 -7.89
C PHE A 346 -28.53 -18.13 -8.60
N LEU A 347 -29.23 -19.26 -8.84
CA LEU A 347 -28.68 -20.40 -9.59
C LEU A 347 -28.25 -19.99 -11.00
N SER A 348 -29.06 -19.17 -11.68
CA SER A 348 -28.73 -18.63 -13.00
C SER A 348 -27.51 -17.70 -12.96
N GLU A 349 -27.39 -16.84 -11.94
CA GLU A 349 -26.24 -15.93 -11.79
C GLU A 349 -24.94 -16.68 -11.48
N VAL A 350 -25.00 -17.74 -10.66
CA VAL A 350 -23.85 -18.62 -10.42
C VAL A 350 -23.39 -19.24 -11.73
N GLU A 351 -24.32 -19.77 -12.53
CA GLU A 351 -24.02 -20.37 -13.82
C GLU A 351 -23.42 -19.38 -14.83
N SER A 352 -24.00 -18.18 -14.92
CA SER A 352 -23.58 -17.19 -15.93
C SER A 352 -22.33 -16.41 -15.54
N SER A 353 -22.06 -16.23 -14.24
CA SER A 353 -21.02 -15.28 -13.78
C SER A 353 -19.92 -15.90 -12.91
N TYR A 354 -20.17 -17.01 -12.22
CA TYR A 354 -19.15 -17.64 -11.38
C TYR A 354 -18.41 -18.77 -12.11
N MET A 355 -19.09 -19.50 -13.00
CA MET A 355 -18.54 -20.66 -13.70
C MET A 355 -17.27 -20.35 -14.50
N CYS A 356 -17.10 -19.12 -15.01
CA CYS A 356 -15.90 -18.70 -15.72
C CYS A 356 -14.64 -18.64 -14.85
N TYR A 357 -14.79 -18.66 -13.52
CA TYR A 357 -13.68 -18.64 -12.57
C TYR A 357 -13.25 -20.02 -12.09
N LEU A 358 -13.98 -21.07 -12.46
CA LEU A 358 -13.72 -22.44 -12.03
C LEU A 358 -12.86 -23.18 -13.04
N SER A 359 -12.02 -24.09 -12.55
CA SER A 359 -11.29 -25.04 -13.40
C SER A 359 -12.25 -26.11 -13.96
N GLY A 360 -11.89 -26.80 -15.04
CA GLY A 360 -12.81 -27.71 -15.75
C GLY A 360 -13.45 -28.79 -14.87
N THR A 361 -12.74 -29.33 -13.88
CA THR A 361 -13.26 -30.31 -12.93
C THR A 361 -14.21 -29.69 -11.89
N GLU A 362 -13.86 -28.52 -11.35
CA GLU A 362 -14.68 -27.77 -10.39
C GLU A 362 -15.96 -27.24 -11.05
N ALA A 363 -15.85 -26.73 -12.28
CA ALA A 363 -16.96 -26.28 -13.09
C ALA A 363 -17.93 -27.44 -13.34
N ALA A 364 -17.43 -28.61 -13.75
CA ALA A 364 -18.27 -29.79 -13.95
C ALA A 364 -18.99 -30.23 -12.66
N ALA A 365 -18.30 -30.20 -11.51
CA ALA A 365 -18.92 -30.51 -10.22
C ALA A 365 -20.02 -29.50 -9.84
N MET A 366 -19.75 -28.20 -10.02
CA MET A 366 -20.72 -27.13 -9.77
C MET A 366 -21.95 -27.25 -10.68
N ALA A 367 -21.75 -27.49 -11.99
CA ALA A 367 -22.84 -27.67 -12.95
C ALA A 367 -23.73 -28.88 -12.59
N ARG A 368 -23.13 -29.99 -12.16
CA ARG A 368 -23.89 -31.17 -11.68
C ARG A 368 -24.76 -30.81 -10.48
N LEU A 369 -24.22 -30.06 -9.53
CA LEU A 369 -24.96 -29.65 -8.32
C LEU A 369 -26.13 -28.72 -8.68
N LEU A 370 -25.91 -27.74 -9.55
CA LEU A 370 -26.98 -26.85 -10.06
C LEU A 370 -28.11 -27.64 -10.75
N ASN A 371 -27.75 -28.60 -11.60
CA ASN A 371 -28.72 -29.45 -12.30
C ASN A 371 -29.50 -30.37 -11.35
N GLN A 372 -28.85 -30.93 -10.33
CA GLN A 372 -29.52 -31.74 -9.30
C GLN A 372 -30.55 -30.93 -8.53
N ILE A 373 -30.21 -29.70 -8.12
CA ILE A 373 -31.12 -28.80 -7.40
C ILE A 373 -32.33 -28.47 -8.28
N ARG A 374 -32.11 -28.11 -9.55
CA ARG A 374 -33.19 -27.82 -10.52
C ARG A 374 -34.09 -29.03 -10.76
N ALA A 375 -33.51 -30.23 -10.94
CA ALA A 375 -34.26 -31.45 -11.17
C ALA A 375 -35.13 -31.85 -9.98
N ARG A 376 -34.64 -31.65 -8.74
CA ARG A 376 -35.41 -31.92 -7.51
C ARG A 376 -36.58 -30.97 -7.32
N ARG A 377 -36.44 -29.71 -7.74
CA ARG A 377 -37.44 -28.65 -7.57
C ARG A 377 -38.35 -28.49 -8.79
N ALA A 378 -38.10 -29.23 -9.86
CA ALA A 378 -38.98 -29.25 -11.01
C ALA A 378 -40.36 -29.80 -10.61
N PRO A 379 -41.46 -29.17 -11.08
CA PRO A 379 -42.79 -29.71 -10.84
C PRO A 379 -42.86 -31.15 -11.38
N PRO A 380 -43.52 -32.09 -10.67
CA PRO A 380 -43.62 -33.46 -11.14
C PRO A 380 -44.24 -33.46 -12.53
N SER A 381 -43.60 -34.16 -13.46
CA SER A 381 -44.08 -34.19 -14.84
C SER A 381 -45.52 -34.69 -14.88
N ASP A 382 -46.31 -34.15 -15.79
CA ASP A 382 -47.71 -34.48 -15.99
C ASP A 382 -47.94 -35.98 -16.25
N GLN A 383 -46.90 -36.69 -16.72
CA GLN A 383 -46.83 -38.14 -16.85
C GLN A 383 -46.55 -38.85 -15.51
N ALA A 384 -45.70 -38.31 -14.65
CA ALA A 384 -45.44 -38.88 -13.31
C ALA A 384 -46.65 -38.74 -12.39
N VAL A 385 -47.39 -37.62 -12.49
CA VAL A 385 -48.65 -37.42 -11.76
C VAL A 385 -49.72 -38.39 -12.28
N ARG A 386 -49.85 -38.56 -13.60
CA ARG A 386 -50.75 -39.55 -14.21
C ARG A 386 -50.40 -40.99 -13.83
N ALA A 387 -49.13 -41.39 -13.93
CA ALA A 387 -48.69 -42.74 -13.57
C ALA A 387 -48.86 -43.04 -12.07
N SER A 388 -48.67 -42.04 -11.19
CA SER A 388 -48.91 -42.18 -9.75
C SER A 388 -50.41 -42.28 -9.44
N ARG A 389 -51.25 -41.52 -10.16
CA ARG A 389 -52.72 -41.61 -10.09
C ARG A 389 -53.22 -42.97 -10.60
N GLU A 390 -52.66 -43.49 -11.69
CA GLU A 390 -52.97 -44.82 -12.23
C GLU A 390 -52.57 -45.94 -11.26
N ARG A 391 -51.39 -45.86 -10.62
CA ARG A 391 -51.01 -46.83 -9.57
C ARG A 391 -51.92 -46.81 -8.34
N ARG A 392 -52.42 -45.62 -7.95
CA ARG A 392 -53.40 -45.50 -6.86
C ARG A 392 -54.74 -46.10 -7.25
N LEU A 393 -55.18 -45.89 -8.49
CA LEU A 393 -56.41 -46.49 -9.00
C LEU A 393 -56.29 -48.02 -9.13
N SER A 394 -55.16 -48.56 -9.58
CA SER A 394 -54.94 -50.01 -9.65
C SER A 394 -54.87 -50.67 -8.28
N ASN A 395 -54.34 -49.99 -7.26
CA ASN A 395 -54.31 -50.51 -5.89
C ASN A 395 -55.68 -50.48 -5.20
N VAL A 396 -56.54 -49.51 -5.54
CA VAL A 396 -57.92 -49.47 -5.05
C VAL A 396 -58.74 -50.60 -5.69
N SER A 397 -58.54 -50.87 -6.99
CA SER A 397 -59.22 -51.97 -7.69
C SER A 397 -58.89 -53.37 -7.16
N LEU A 398 -57.71 -53.57 -6.56
CA LEU A 398 -57.30 -54.85 -5.94
C LEU A 398 -57.88 -55.06 -4.52
N SER A 399 -58.47 -54.03 -3.91
CA SER A 399 -58.97 -54.08 -2.52
C SER A 399 -60.49 -54.27 -2.38
N SER A 400 -61.22 -54.46 -3.49
CA SER A 400 -62.70 -54.49 -3.48
C SER A 400 -63.34 -55.87 -3.68
N VAL A 401 -62.58 -56.97 -3.68
CA VAL A 401 -63.16 -58.31 -3.82
C VAL A 401 -62.57 -59.28 -2.79
N THR A 402 -63.09 -59.23 -1.57
CA THR A 402 -63.42 -60.40 -0.75
C THR A 402 -64.30 -59.95 0.42
N SER A 403 -65.61 -60.18 0.30
CA SER A 403 -66.54 -60.17 1.43
C SER A 403 -67.41 -61.40 1.31
N THR A 404 -67.34 -62.24 2.35
CA THR A 404 -68.28 -63.26 2.87
C THR A 404 -67.43 -64.19 3.73
N GLU A 405 -67.77 -64.68 4.91
CA GLU A 405 -68.79 -64.48 5.94
C GLU A 405 -68.20 -65.22 7.16
N GLY A 406 -68.53 -64.85 8.41
CA GLY A 406 -68.11 -65.68 9.56
C GLY A 406 -68.24 -65.03 10.92
N PHE A 407 -69.30 -65.42 11.62
CA PHE A 407 -69.68 -65.05 12.99
C PHE A 407 -68.63 -65.37 14.08
N SER A 408 -68.69 -64.55 15.14
CA SER A 408 -68.78 -64.91 16.57
C SER A 408 -67.62 -64.58 17.51
N SER A 409 -67.97 -63.67 18.44
CA SER A 409 -67.80 -63.73 19.90
C SER A 409 -66.42 -63.54 20.56
N GLY A 410 -66.37 -62.55 21.45
CA GLY A 410 -65.80 -62.77 22.79
C GLY A 410 -64.66 -61.85 23.24
N GLY A 411 -65.01 -60.83 24.04
CA GLY A 411 -64.34 -60.57 25.32
C GLY A 411 -63.01 -59.81 25.35
N GLY A 412 -63.10 -58.51 25.65
CA GLY A 412 -62.45 -57.87 26.80
C GLY A 412 -60.92 -57.75 26.86
N GLY A 413 -60.44 -56.50 26.99
CA GLY A 413 -59.29 -56.23 27.85
C GLY A 413 -58.25 -55.22 27.36
N LEU A 414 -58.30 -54.04 27.97
CA LEU A 414 -57.14 -53.27 28.46
C LEU A 414 -56.24 -52.55 27.44
N SER A 415 -56.55 -51.25 27.35
CA SER A 415 -55.65 -50.11 27.15
C SER A 415 -54.16 -50.38 27.42
N ARG A 416 -53.33 -50.20 26.39
CA ARG A 416 -51.89 -49.89 26.53
C ARG A 416 -51.36 -49.27 25.24
N ASN A 417 -50.91 -48.03 25.38
CA ASN A 417 -49.94 -47.30 24.57
C ASN A 417 -49.50 -47.93 23.24
N ASP A 418 -49.84 -47.25 22.14
CA ASP A 418 -48.83 -46.96 21.13
C ASP A 418 -49.04 -45.54 20.61
N SER A 419 -48.39 -44.61 21.32
CA SER A 419 -48.16 -43.25 20.87
C SER A 419 -47.51 -43.31 19.50
N LEU A 420 -48.29 -42.96 18.48
CA LEU A 420 -47.82 -42.58 17.15
C LEU A 420 -46.54 -41.77 17.30
N ARG A 421 -45.42 -42.42 16.97
CA ARG A 421 -44.10 -41.83 16.91
C ARG A 421 -44.08 -40.91 15.69
N ASN A 422 -44.77 -39.78 15.81
CA ASN A 422 -44.69 -38.67 14.88
C ASN A 422 -43.32 -38.01 15.09
N SER A 423 -42.28 -38.68 14.61
CA SER A 423 -40.99 -38.07 14.34
C SER A 423 -41.21 -37.12 13.17
N GLY A 424 -41.75 -35.95 13.46
CA GLY A 424 -41.80 -34.83 12.53
C GLY A 424 -40.37 -34.58 12.07
N ARG A 425 -40.05 -35.02 10.84
CA ARG A 425 -38.86 -34.60 10.11
C ARG A 425 -38.92 -33.08 10.09
N ARG A 426 -38.15 -32.39 10.94
CA ARG A 426 -38.04 -30.93 10.90
C ARG A 426 -37.47 -30.56 9.53
N THR A 427 -38.34 -30.19 8.60
CA THR A 427 -37.97 -29.54 7.35
C THR A 427 -37.59 -28.11 7.71
N ARG A 428 -36.35 -27.70 7.38
CA ARG A 428 -35.94 -26.31 7.58
C ARG A 428 -36.30 -25.56 6.31
N SER A 429 -37.09 -24.50 6.47
CA SER A 429 -37.49 -23.66 5.35
C SER A 429 -36.46 -22.53 5.15
N LEU A 430 -35.97 -22.38 3.92
CA LEU A 430 -35.05 -21.33 3.47
C LEU A 430 -35.81 -20.02 3.30
N LYS A 431 -35.36 -18.99 4.01
CA LYS A 431 -35.91 -17.64 3.88
C LYS A 431 -35.26 -16.91 2.70
N GLU A 432 -36.01 -16.02 2.04
CA GLU A 432 -35.46 -15.16 0.98
C GLU A 432 -34.17 -14.43 1.41
N SER A 433 -34.12 -13.94 2.65
CA SER A 433 -32.95 -13.25 3.22
C SER A 433 -31.67 -14.10 3.24
N GLU A 434 -31.79 -15.43 3.32
CA GLU A 434 -30.67 -16.37 3.34
C GLU A 434 -30.07 -16.60 1.93
N VAL A 435 -30.87 -16.39 0.87
CA VAL A 435 -30.46 -16.49 -0.55
C VAL A 435 -29.82 -15.19 -1.05
N ILE A 436 -30.24 -14.04 -0.51
CA ILE A 436 -29.73 -12.72 -0.93
C ILE A 436 -28.24 -12.55 -0.59
N GLN A 437 -27.74 -13.09 0.53
CA GLN A 437 -26.36 -12.85 0.97
C GLN A 437 -25.30 -13.51 0.06
N PRO A 438 -25.42 -14.80 -0.32
CA PRO A 438 -24.52 -15.41 -1.31
C PRO A 438 -24.55 -14.68 -2.67
N ARG A 439 -25.72 -14.22 -3.10
CA ARG A 439 -25.90 -13.47 -4.34
C ARG A 439 -25.18 -12.12 -4.30
N ALA A 440 -25.29 -11.39 -3.18
CA ALA A 440 -24.60 -10.11 -2.99
C ALA A 440 -23.07 -10.26 -3.00
N LEU A 441 -22.55 -11.33 -2.39
CA LEU A 441 -21.12 -11.67 -2.38
C LEU A 441 -20.59 -11.90 -3.80
N LEU A 442 -21.32 -12.65 -4.62
CA LEU A 442 -20.96 -12.90 -6.02
C LEU A 442 -20.89 -11.61 -6.84
N LYS A 443 -21.82 -10.66 -6.63
CA LYS A 443 -21.79 -9.35 -7.29
C LYS A 443 -20.53 -8.55 -6.93
N VAL A 444 -20.13 -8.55 -5.66
CA VAL A 444 -18.89 -7.88 -5.23
C VAL A 444 -17.68 -8.51 -5.93
N LEU A 445 -17.62 -9.85 -6.04
CA LEU A 445 -16.55 -10.53 -6.76
C LEU A 445 -16.43 -10.09 -8.22
N ASN A 446 -17.55 -10.03 -8.94
CA ASN A 446 -17.55 -9.66 -10.36
C ASN A 446 -17.08 -8.23 -10.61
N VAL A 447 -17.53 -7.27 -9.79
CA VAL A 447 -17.07 -5.87 -9.86
C VAL A 447 -15.56 -5.77 -9.62
N SER A 448 -15.05 -6.56 -8.67
CA SER A 448 -13.63 -6.55 -8.29
C SER A 448 -12.72 -7.07 -9.40
N VAL A 449 -13.19 -8.08 -10.15
CA VAL A 449 -12.48 -8.60 -11.33
C VAL A 449 -12.51 -7.60 -12.48
N PHE A 450 -13.63 -6.90 -12.68
CA PHE A 450 -13.73 -5.88 -13.73
C PHE A 450 -12.77 -4.71 -13.51
N LEU A 451 -12.63 -4.23 -12.26
CA LEU A 451 -11.69 -3.17 -11.91
C LEU A 451 -10.21 -3.55 -12.17
N PHE A 452 -9.90 -4.84 -12.23
CA PHE A 452 -8.57 -5.35 -12.60
C PHE A 452 -8.36 -5.43 -14.12
N GLN A 453 -9.42 -5.67 -14.90
CA GLN A 453 -9.35 -5.81 -16.36
C GLN A 453 -9.52 -4.49 -17.11
N ALA A 454 -10.07 -3.45 -16.47
CA ALA A 454 -9.93 -2.10 -16.96
C ALA A 454 -8.42 -1.77 -17.01
N PRO A 455 -7.89 -1.25 -18.12
CA PRO A 455 -6.48 -0.91 -18.21
C PRO A 455 -6.17 0.20 -17.21
N ALA A 456 -5.76 -0.18 -16.02
CA ALA A 456 -5.05 0.66 -15.08
C ALA A 456 -3.55 0.52 -15.38
N VAL A 457 -3.17 0.96 -16.58
CA VAL A 457 -1.79 1.22 -17.02
C VAL A 457 -1.81 2.53 -17.78
#